data_AF-A0A392QVY0-F1
#
_entry.id   AF-A0A392QVY0-F1
#
_cell.length_a   1.000
_cell.length_b   1.000
_cell.length_c   1.000
_cell.angle_alpha   90.00
_cell.angle_beta   90.00
_cell.angle_gamma   90.00
#
_symmetry.space_group_name_H-M   'P 1'
#
loop_
_entity.id
_entity.type
_entity.pdbx_description
1 polymer ?
#
loop_
_entity_poly.entity_id
_entity_poly.type
_entity_poly.pdbx_seq_one_letter_code
_entity_poly.pdbx_strand_id
1 'polypeptide(L)'
;VSKLRRRHGEKVSESYGVVREEYLKDAGYGKGSWRRPFVTHFTGCQPCSGKYNEMYTADACWNGMRSALNFADNQVMRKFGFVHPDLDDDKRISPLPFDYPQPWP
;
A
#
# COMPACT_ATOMS: atom_id res chain seq x y z
N VAL A 1 22.58 19.31 -10.11
CA VAL A 1 23.08 19.34 -8.71
C VAL A 1 22.44 18.19 -7.93
N SER A 2 23.20 17.15 -7.56
CA SER A 2 22.70 16.02 -6.76
C SER A 2 22.20 16.42 -5.35
N LYS A 3 22.69 17.56 -4.84
CA LYS A 3 22.36 18.12 -3.51
C LYS A 3 20.89 18.56 -3.32
N LEU A 4 20.03 18.45 -4.34
CA LEU A 4 18.59 18.76 -4.26
C LEU A 4 17.69 17.54 -4.55
N ARG A 5 18.26 16.34 -4.70
CA ARG A 5 17.49 15.12 -4.92
C ARG A 5 16.79 14.72 -3.60
N ARG A 6 15.47 14.90 -3.56
CA ARG A 6 14.59 14.58 -2.42
C ARG A 6 13.68 13.40 -2.76
N ARG A 7 13.45 12.49 -1.80
CA ARG A 7 12.52 11.36 -1.98
C ARG A 7 11.07 11.86 -1.98
N HIS A 8 10.19 11.10 -2.63
CA HIS A 8 8.79 11.45 -2.94
C HIS A 8 7.97 12.04 -1.76
N GLY A 9 8.27 11.64 -0.51
CA GLY A 9 7.59 12.15 0.68
C GLY A 9 7.76 13.65 0.95
N GLU A 10 8.76 14.31 0.39
CA GLU A 10 9.08 15.73 0.64
C GLU A 10 8.44 16.72 -0.37
N LYS A 11 7.64 16.25 -1.34
CA LYS A 11 7.14 17.06 -2.47
C LYS A 11 5.65 17.43 -2.44
N VAL A 12 4.88 17.04 -1.41
CA VAL A 12 3.41 17.05 -1.53
C VAL A 12 2.83 18.49 -1.52
N SER A 13 2.42 18.95 -2.71
CA SER A 13 1.35 19.94 -2.89
C SER A 13 0.17 19.27 -3.61
N GLU A 14 -1.02 19.86 -3.50
CA GLU A 14 -2.29 19.39 -4.11
C GLU A 14 -2.16 19.00 -5.59
N SER A 15 -1.19 19.54 -6.32
CA SER A 15 -0.90 19.19 -7.72
C SER A 15 -0.60 17.69 -7.92
N TYR A 16 0.00 17.02 -6.94
CA TYR A 16 0.26 15.58 -7.03
C TYR A 16 -1.04 14.74 -6.99
N GLY A 17 -2.06 15.21 -6.28
CA GLY A 17 -3.36 14.52 -6.21
C GLY A 17 -4.07 14.50 -7.56
N VAL A 18 -4.02 15.63 -8.30
CA VAL A 18 -4.64 15.77 -9.62
C VAL A 18 -4.00 14.82 -10.64
N VAL A 19 -2.66 14.80 -10.71
CA VAL A 19 -1.92 13.92 -11.63
C VAL A 19 -2.11 12.45 -11.25
N ARG A 20 -2.21 12.13 -9.95
CA ARG A 20 -2.41 10.76 -9.47
C ARG A 20 -3.76 10.17 -9.92
N GLU A 21 -4.83 10.96 -9.97
CA GLU A 21 -6.15 10.45 -10.41
C GLU A 21 -6.16 10.01 -11.88
N GLU A 22 -5.38 10.67 -12.75
CA GLU A 22 -5.21 10.26 -14.14
C GLU A 22 -4.53 8.89 -14.23
N TYR A 23 -3.39 8.72 -13.53
CA TYR A 23 -2.70 7.43 -13.44
C TYR A 23 -3.56 6.32 -12.82
N LEU A 24 -4.37 6.63 -11.81
CA LEU A 24 -5.27 5.66 -11.21
C LEU A 24 -6.36 5.21 -12.18
N LYS A 25 -6.88 6.11 -13.02
CA LYS A 25 -7.83 5.72 -14.07
C LYS A 25 -7.21 4.76 -15.07
N ASP A 26 -6.02 5.06 -15.57
CA ASP A 26 -5.31 4.22 -16.55
C ASP A 26 -4.98 2.83 -15.99
N ALA A 27 -4.66 2.76 -14.70
CA ALA A 27 -4.41 1.50 -13.99
C ALA A 27 -5.69 0.74 -13.58
N GLY A 28 -6.89 1.22 -13.95
CA GLY A 28 -8.17 0.58 -13.63
C GLY A 28 -8.72 0.86 -12.22
N TYR A 29 -8.13 1.80 -11.48
CA TYR A 29 -8.50 2.22 -10.12
C TYR A 29 -9.19 3.60 -10.08
N GLY A 30 -9.77 4.04 -11.20
CA GLY A 30 -10.47 5.33 -11.34
C GLY A 30 -11.78 5.45 -10.56
N LYS A 31 -12.46 6.60 -10.67
CA LYS A 31 -13.79 6.82 -10.07
C LYS A 31 -14.82 5.92 -10.74
N GLY A 32 -15.50 5.07 -9.95
CA GLY A 32 -16.49 4.12 -10.45
C GLY A 32 -15.94 2.73 -10.82
N SER A 33 -14.63 2.49 -10.66
CA SER A 33 -14.04 1.14 -10.77
C SER A 33 -13.81 0.51 -9.38
N TRP A 34 -13.22 -0.69 -9.35
CA TRP A 34 -12.69 -1.28 -8.13
C TRP A 34 -11.51 -0.43 -7.63
N ARG A 35 -11.81 0.61 -6.84
CA ARG A 35 -10.80 1.51 -6.27
C ARG A 35 -9.96 0.81 -5.21
N ARG A 36 -8.74 1.30 -4.99
CA ARG A 36 -8.00 0.96 -3.76
C ARG A 36 -8.89 1.32 -2.57
N PRO A 37 -9.27 0.35 -1.71
CA PRO A 37 -10.19 0.61 -0.61
C PRO A 37 -9.57 1.62 0.35
N PHE A 38 -10.37 2.59 0.80
CA PHE A 38 -9.93 3.54 1.83
C PHE A 38 -9.87 2.86 3.21
N VAL A 39 -10.85 2.01 3.50
CA VAL A 39 -10.93 1.21 4.74
C VAL A 39 -11.03 -0.26 4.37
N THR A 40 -10.21 -1.09 5.00
CA THR A 40 -10.36 -2.55 5.01
C THR A 40 -10.73 -2.95 6.43
N HIS A 41 -12.00 -3.33 6.63
CA HIS A 41 -12.52 -3.71 7.94
C HIS A 41 -12.70 -5.23 8.01
N PHE A 42 -12.02 -5.88 8.96
CA PHE A 42 -12.03 -7.34 9.13
C PHE A 42 -13.21 -7.79 10.01
N THR A 43 -14.44 -7.56 9.53
CA THR A 43 -15.67 -7.95 10.24
C THR A 43 -15.71 -9.45 10.51
N GLY A 44 -15.88 -9.85 11.77
CA GLY A 44 -15.95 -11.26 12.17
C GLY A 44 -14.59 -11.89 12.46
N CYS A 45 -13.48 -11.23 12.12
CA CYS A 45 -12.17 -11.57 12.63
C CYS A 45 -12.02 -10.98 14.03
N GLN A 46 -11.84 -11.83 15.05
CA GLN A 46 -11.71 -11.40 16.44
C GLN A 46 -10.35 -11.83 17.02
N PRO A 47 -9.24 -11.23 16.56
CA PRO A 47 -7.90 -11.64 16.95
C PRO A 47 -7.64 -11.47 18.46
N CYS A 48 -8.31 -10.51 19.12
CA CYS A 48 -8.10 -10.24 20.55
C CYS A 48 -8.78 -11.27 21.47
N SER A 49 -9.95 -11.79 21.09
CA SER A 49 -10.69 -12.74 21.93
C SER A 49 -10.35 -14.20 21.60
N GLY A 50 -9.75 -14.45 20.43
CA GLY A 50 -9.50 -15.79 19.90
C GLY A 50 -10.75 -16.53 19.42
N LYS A 51 -11.95 -15.93 19.57
CA LYS A 51 -13.23 -16.48 19.12
C LYS A 51 -13.53 -15.91 17.75
N TYR A 52 -13.12 -16.57 16.68
CA TYR A 52 -13.45 -16.13 15.32
C TYR A 52 -14.86 -16.58 14.92
N ASN A 53 -15.51 -15.82 14.03
CA ASN A 53 -16.74 -16.28 13.40
C ASN A 53 -16.46 -17.55 12.59
N GLU A 54 -17.28 -18.60 12.72
CA GLU A 54 -17.12 -19.87 12.00
C GLU A 54 -17.05 -19.71 10.47
N MET A 55 -17.58 -18.61 9.92
CA MET A 55 -17.48 -18.29 8.49
C MET A 55 -16.05 -18.05 8.00
N TYR A 56 -15.10 -17.73 8.88
CA TYR A 56 -13.71 -17.44 8.51
C TYR A 56 -12.75 -18.25 9.39
N THR A 57 -11.73 -18.85 8.77
CA THR A 57 -10.67 -19.48 9.55
C THR A 57 -9.80 -18.42 10.21
N ALA A 58 -9.23 -18.74 11.38
CA ALA A 58 -8.29 -17.86 12.06
C ALA A 58 -7.13 -17.45 11.14
N ASP A 59 -6.58 -18.40 10.38
CA ASP A 59 -5.48 -18.15 9.45
C ASP A 59 -5.88 -17.20 8.31
N ALA A 60 -7.07 -17.34 7.74
CA ALA A 60 -7.54 -16.42 6.70
C ALA A 60 -7.67 -14.99 7.24
N CYS A 61 -8.18 -14.84 8.47
CA CYS A 61 -8.24 -13.55 9.16
C CYS A 61 -6.84 -12.95 9.37
N TRP A 62 -5.90 -13.72 9.92
CA TRP A 62 -4.54 -13.25 10.19
C TRP A 62 -3.76 -12.90 8.93
N ASN A 63 -3.80 -13.78 7.92
CA ASN A 63 -3.12 -13.54 6.64
C ASN A 63 -3.72 -12.34 5.93
N GLY A 64 -5.05 -12.22 5.90
CA GLY A 64 -5.73 -11.05 5.35
C GLY A 64 -5.32 -9.75 6.05
N MET A 65 -5.29 -9.74 7.39
CA MET A 65 -4.85 -8.58 8.18
C MET A 65 -3.40 -8.19 7.88
N ARG A 66 -2.49 -9.17 7.80
CA ARG A 66 -1.08 -8.94 7.44
C ARG A 66 -0.96 -8.31 6.04
N SER A 67 -1.62 -8.92 5.06
CA SER A 67 -1.60 -8.46 3.67
C SER A 67 -2.14 -7.02 3.53
N ALA A 68 -3.24 -6.70 4.22
CA ALA A 68 -3.81 -5.35 4.23
C ALA A 68 -2.90 -4.32 4.91
N LEU A 69 -2.23 -4.70 6.01
CA LEU A 69 -1.24 -3.84 6.68
C LEU A 69 -0.06 -3.55 5.76
N ASN A 70 0.55 -4.57 5.15
CA ASN A 70 1.69 -4.41 4.23
C ASN A 70 1.31 -3.59 2.99
N PHE A 71 0.08 -3.74 2.49
CA PHE A 71 -0.45 -2.91 1.40
C PHE A 71 -0.54 -1.43 1.78
N ALA A 72 -1.00 -1.14 2.99
CA ALA A 72 -1.04 0.21 3.53
C ALA A 72 0.36 0.76 3.79
N ASP A 73 1.23 -0.04 4.40
CA ASP A 73 2.58 0.36 4.77
C ASP A 73 3.45 0.65 3.55
N ASN A 74 3.25 -0.07 2.43
CA ASN A 74 3.86 0.25 1.15
C ASN A 74 3.55 1.69 0.66
N GLN A 75 2.45 2.31 1.08
CA GLN A 75 2.16 3.72 0.74
C GLN A 75 3.03 4.70 1.54
N VAL A 76 3.49 4.30 2.71
CA VAL A 76 4.39 5.05 3.59
C VAL A 76 5.85 4.73 3.25
N MET A 77 6.23 3.45 3.26
CA MET A 77 7.59 2.95 3.05
C MET A 77 8.19 3.36 1.71
N ARG A 78 7.39 3.49 0.65
CA ARG A 78 7.85 4.00 -0.65
C ARG A 78 8.42 5.42 -0.55
N LYS A 79 7.91 6.25 0.37
CA LYS A 79 8.46 7.60 0.61
C LYS A 79 9.87 7.55 1.20
N PHE A 80 10.19 6.49 1.93
CA PHE A 80 11.49 6.25 2.54
C PHE A 80 12.43 5.39 1.69
N GLY A 81 11.95 4.88 0.55
CA GLY A 81 12.77 4.06 -0.35
C GLY A 81 12.72 2.57 -0.07
N PHE A 82 11.62 2.08 0.49
CA PHE A 82 11.44 0.68 0.80
C PHE A 82 10.08 0.18 0.31
N VAL A 83 9.96 -1.13 0.17
CA VAL A 83 8.72 -1.80 -0.21
C VAL A 83 8.69 -3.21 0.38
N HIS A 84 7.51 -3.68 0.75
CA HIS A 84 7.18 -5.10 0.87
C HIS A 84 6.93 -5.64 -0.55
N PRO A 85 7.85 -6.45 -1.11
CA PRO A 85 7.70 -7.01 -2.46
C PRO A 85 6.63 -8.11 -2.50
N ASP A 86 6.36 -8.72 -1.35
CA ASP A 86 5.30 -9.70 -1.12
C ASP A 86 4.47 -9.19 0.06
N LEU A 87 3.14 -9.17 -0.08
CA LEU A 87 2.24 -8.69 0.96
C LEU A 87 2.01 -9.73 2.06
N ASP A 88 2.25 -11.01 1.78
CA ASP A 88 2.03 -12.09 2.74
C ASP A 88 3.25 -12.35 3.65
N ASP A 89 4.39 -11.76 3.30
CA ASP A 89 5.64 -11.80 4.07
C ASP A 89 5.89 -10.46 4.80
N ASP A 90 5.65 -10.44 6.11
CA ASP A 90 5.84 -9.27 6.97
C ASP A 90 7.31 -8.96 7.29
N LYS A 91 8.23 -9.90 7.05
CA LYS A 91 9.66 -9.72 7.37
C LYS A 91 10.44 -9.20 6.18
N ARG A 92 9.95 -9.44 4.96
CA ARG A 92 10.65 -9.08 3.74
C ARG A 92 10.39 -7.63 3.36
N ILE A 93 11.42 -6.81 3.53
CA ILE A 93 11.48 -5.44 3.02
C ILE A 93 12.63 -5.34 2.03
N SER A 94 12.38 -4.71 0.89
CA SER A 94 13.38 -4.50 -0.16
C SER A 94 13.60 -3.00 -0.40
N PRO A 95 14.85 -2.56 -0.62
CA PRO A 95 15.13 -1.18 -0.98
C PRO A 95 14.61 -0.89 -2.39
N LEU A 96 14.10 0.32 -2.59
CA LEU A 96 13.73 0.85 -3.89
C LEU A 96 14.85 1.73 -4.46
N PRO A 97 15.01 1.75 -5.80
CA PRO A 97 15.86 2.72 -6.47
C PRO A 97 15.55 4.15 -6.00
N PHE A 98 16.57 5.00 -5.95
CA PHE A 98 16.38 6.38 -5.48
C PHE A 98 15.31 7.12 -6.29
N ASP A 99 15.27 6.90 -7.61
CA ASP A 99 14.31 7.53 -8.53
C ASP A 99 13.10 6.63 -8.80
N TYR A 100 12.65 5.84 -7.82
CA TYR A 100 11.45 5.01 -7.98
C TYR A 100 10.15 5.85 -7.88
N PRO A 101 9.12 5.56 -8.71
CA PRO A 101 9.15 4.64 -9.84
C PRO A 101 10.04 5.20 -10.95
N GLN A 102 10.88 4.34 -11.55
CA GLN A 102 11.74 4.76 -12.66
C GLN A 102 10.84 5.38 -13.74
N PRO A 103 11.23 6.53 -14.33
CA PRO A 103 10.53 7.03 -15.50
C PRO A 103 10.50 5.93 -16.55
N TRP A 104 9.34 5.70 -17.17
CA TRP A 104 9.28 4.89 -18.38
C TRP A 104 10.27 5.45 -19.41
N PRO A 105 11.01 4.60 -20.16
CA PRO A 105 11.81 5.06 -21.28
C PRO A 105 10.95 5.75 -22.35
#